data_AF-A0A7X9JCS9-F1
#
_entry.id   AF-A0A7X9JCS9-F1
#
_cell.length_a   1.000
_cell.length_b   1.000
_cell.length_c   1.000
_cell.angle_alpha   90.00
_cell.angle_beta   90.00
_cell.angle_gamma   90.00
#
_symmetry.space_group_name_H-M   'P 1'
#
loop_
_entity.id
_entity.type
_entity.pdbx_description
1 polymer ?
#
loop_
_entity_poly.entity_id
_entity_poly.type
_entity_poly.pdbx_seq_one_letter_code
_entity_poly.pdbx_strand_id
1 'polypeptide(L)'
;MKSDEVIKIKIRNLNVQKNTKKPQKEKSARETIGNDFDEEVVDKFPEVLPWNLPAPDSEKNGEKDSEKYRAVLVNADDEKVKETEEKEKKPKIAIVSLTSCEGCQFALLDLGEKFMEAMEKVDMVDFRLIEDEEDSGEKLDIGFVEGNPMTKANKKTLKALRKRSKLLVVLGNCAAMGGVPEIKNYQEQKNTAKHVYKYIRGIDNVEIQEVDNFVKVDFTFPGCPITGEEFLEYFPMLLESAKTGKSLPELADKPVCVECKAKGNRCMLLDKKPCFGPMIQGGCDAVCPSAGMMCQGCRGLRPKGNIKAMRATLKNMMTDEEFENVTEIYGLRDDIFEREYKLDSK
;
A
#
# COMPACT_ATOMS: atom_id res chain seq x y z
N MET A 1 -14.37 -21.28 11.06
CA MET A 1 -13.21 -21.39 10.15
C MET A 1 -13.52 -22.06 8.81
N LYS A 2 -14.27 -23.17 8.71
CA LYS A 2 -14.70 -23.71 7.39
C LYS A 2 -15.89 -22.97 6.75
N SER A 3 -16.62 -22.16 7.51
CA SER A 3 -17.80 -21.41 7.03
C SER A 3 -17.44 -20.19 6.19
N ASP A 4 -16.43 -19.42 6.60
CA ASP A 4 -16.08 -18.15 5.94
C ASP A 4 -15.42 -18.37 4.57
N GLU A 5 -14.61 -19.42 4.43
CA GLU A 5 -13.97 -19.80 3.17
C GLU A 5 -14.99 -20.32 2.13
N VAL A 6 -15.99 -21.08 2.59
CA VAL A 6 -17.11 -21.55 1.75
C VAL A 6 -18.01 -20.38 1.35
N ILE A 7 -18.19 -19.38 2.21
CA ILE A 7 -18.92 -18.15 1.90
C ILE A 7 -18.16 -17.34 0.84
N LYS A 8 -16.86 -17.08 1.00
CA LYS A 8 -16.03 -16.39 -0.01
C LYS A 8 -16.11 -17.07 -1.39
N ILE A 9 -16.04 -18.40 -1.45
CA ILE A 9 -16.15 -19.17 -2.71
C ILE A 9 -17.56 -19.07 -3.32
N LYS A 10 -18.62 -19.14 -2.50
CA LYS A 10 -20.01 -19.12 -2.97
C LYS A 10 -20.44 -17.73 -3.45
N ILE A 11 -19.91 -16.67 -2.82
CA ILE A 11 -20.06 -15.27 -3.25
C ILE A 11 -19.40 -15.05 -4.61
N ARG A 12 -18.15 -15.52 -4.78
CA ARG A 12 -17.42 -15.42 -6.07
C ARG A 12 -18.16 -16.15 -7.22
N ASN A 13 -18.76 -17.32 -6.96
CA ASN A 13 -19.53 -18.05 -7.97
C ASN A 13 -20.86 -17.39 -8.37
N LEU A 14 -21.48 -16.59 -7.49
CA LEU A 14 -22.69 -15.83 -7.82
C LEU A 14 -22.38 -14.62 -8.73
N ASN A 15 -21.18 -14.04 -8.60
CA ASN A 15 -20.71 -12.93 -9.46
C ASN A 15 -20.49 -13.36 -10.92
N VAL A 16 -20.07 -14.61 -11.15
CA VAL A 16 -19.90 -15.17 -12.51
C VAL A 16 -21.23 -15.24 -13.28
N GLN A 17 -22.35 -15.51 -12.61
CA GLN A 17 -23.64 -15.69 -13.28
C GLN A 17 -24.31 -14.37 -13.68
N LYS A 18 -24.10 -13.28 -12.92
CA LYS A 18 -24.75 -11.98 -13.19
C LYS A 18 -24.11 -11.17 -14.33
N ASN A 19 -22.86 -11.46 -14.70
CA ASN A 19 -22.12 -10.70 -15.72
C ASN A 19 -22.33 -11.20 -17.18
N THR A 20 -23.39 -11.99 -17.43
CA THR A 20 -23.76 -12.49 -18.77
C THR A 20 -24.79 -11.61 -19.47
N LYS A 21 -24.61 -10.29 -19.48
CA LYS A 21 -25.36 -9.41 -20.39
C LYS A 21 -24.48 -9.09 -21.61
N LYS A 22 -24.96 -9.50 -22.80
CA LYS A 22 -24.29 -9.26 -24.09
C LYS A 22 -24.04 -7.76 -24.31
N PRO A 23 -22.86 -7.34 -24.78
CA PRO A 23 -22.62 -5.94 -25.12
C PRO A 23 -23.47 -5.53 -26.34
N GLN A 24 -24.22 -4.44 -26.19
CA GLN A 24 -24.89 -3.76 -27.30
C GLN A 24 -23.84 -3.04 -28.16
N LYS A 25 -24.00 -3.15 -29.49
CA LYS A 25 -23.11 -2.52 -30.48
C LYS A 25 -23.34 -1.00 -30.51
N GLU A 26 -22.39 -0.22 -30.01
CA GLU A 26 -22.30 1.21 -30.34
C GLU A 26 -21.34 1.41 -31.52
N LYS A 27 -21.79 2.20 -32.50
CA LYS A 27 -21.04 2.55 -33.73
C LYS A 27 -19.96 3.56 -33.37
N SER A 28 -18.73 3.31 -33.81
CA SER A 28 -17.59 4.19 -33.55
C SER A 28 -17.74 5.53 -34.28
N ALA A 29 -17.69 6.63 -33.52
CA ALA A 29 -17.43 7.97 -34.06
C ALA A 29 -15.95 8.04 -34.49
N ARG A 30 -15.69 7.74 -35.75
CA ARG A 30 -14.39 7.89 -36.42
C ARG A 30 -14.58 8.46 -37.82
N GLU A 31 -15.33 9.55 -37.94
CA GLU A 31 -15.47 10.30 -39.18
C GLU A 31 -15.63 11.79 -38.83
N THR A 32 -14.51 12.48 -38.59
CA THR A 32 -14.25 13.92 -38.90
C THR A 32 -13.05 14.42 -38.09
N ILE A 33 -11.82 14.17 -38.55
CA ILE A 33 -10.72 15.15 -38.54
C ILE A 33 -9.87 14.83 -39.79
N GLY A 34 -9.73 15.81 -40.68
CA GLY A 34 -9.03 15.69 -41.95
C GLY A 34 -7.53 15.48 -41.77
N ASN A 35 -6.96 14.72 -42.70
CA ASN A 35 -5.52 14.58 -42.89
C ASN A 35 -4.96 15.86 -43.51
N ASP A 36 -4.12 16.57 -42.78
CA ASP A 36 -3.10 17.46 -43.33
C ASP A 36 -1.91 17.43 -42.35
N PHE A 37 -0.90 16.60 -42.65
CA PHE A 37 0.42 16.71 -42.07
C PHE A 37 1.44 16.40 -43.16
N ASP A 38 2.14 17.46 -43.59
CA ASP A 38 3.20 17.44 -44.59
C ASP A 38 4.34 16.47 -44.19
N GLU A 39 4.71 15.61 -45.13
CA GLU A 39 5.91 14.78 -45.11
C GLU A 39 7.16 15.62 -45.38
N GLU A 40 7.64 16.40 -44.40
CA GLU A 40 8.99 16.99 -44.53
C GLU A 40 9.62 17.43 -43.19
N VAL A 41 9.64 16.58 -42.16
CA VAL A 41 10.59 16.73 -41.04
C VAL A 41 11.01 15.36 -40.50
N VAL A 42 11.70 14.57 -41.31
CA VAL A 42 12.48 13.41 -40.87
C VAL A 42 13.91 13.65 -41.31
N ASP A 43 14.63 14.45 -40.53
CA ASP A 43 16.09 14.41 -40.37
C ASP A 43 16.53 15.62 -39.55
N LYS A 44 16.70 15.42 -38.23
CA LYS A 44 17.59 16.13 -37.30
C LYS A 44 17.24 15.74 -35.85
N PHE A 45 17.67 14.56 -35.45
CA PHE A 45 17.91 14.24 -34.04
C PHE A 45 19.42 14.04 -33.87
N PRO A 46 20.15 14.92 -33.16
CA PRO A 46 21.54 14.65 -32.83
C PRO A 46 21.63 13.54 -31.77
N GLU A 47 22.70 12.77 -31.91
CA GLU A 47 23.02 11.57 -31.14
C GLU A 47 23.07 11.81 -29.62
N VAL A 48 22.61 10.78 -28.92
CA VAL A 48 22.78 10.44 -27.50
C VAL A 48 23.99 11.13 -26.83
N LEU A 49 23.71 12.00 -25.86
CA LEU A 49 24.75 12.59 -24.99
C LEU A 49 25.25 11.53 -23.98
N PRO A 50 26.56 11.27 -23.88
CA PRO A 50 27.12 10.41 -22.85
C PRO A 50 27.09 11.11 -21.48
N TRP A 51 26.60 10.41 -20.46
CA TRP A 51 26.68 10.83 -19.06
C TRP A 51 28.15 10.83 -18.60
N ASN A 52 28.82 11.98 -18.74
CA ASN A 52 30.11 12.26 -18.13
C ASN A 52 30.05 13.68 -17.54
N LEU A 53 29.61 13.79 -16.29
CA LEU A 53 29.75 15.02 -15.51
C LEU A 53 31.04 14.91 -14.68
N PRO A 54 31.98 15.87 -14.76
CA PRO A 54 33.18 15.87 -13.95
C PRO A 54 32.87 16.20 -12.48
N ALA A 55 33.64 15.60 -11.57
CA ALA A 55 33.66 15.92 -10.15
C ALA A 55 34.10 17.39 -9.94
N PRO A 56 33.56 18.10 -8.93
CA PRO A 56 33.95 19.48 -8.67
C PRO A 56 35.38 19.56 -8.12
N ASP A 57 36.19 20.41 -8.76
CA ASP A 57 37.59 20.66 -8.45
C ASP A 57 37.78 21.21 -7.02
N SER A 58 38.62 20.50 -6.26
CA SER A 58 39.40 21.09 -5.19
C SER A 58 40.49 21.99 -5.80
N GLU A 59 40.57 23.26 -5.40
CA GLU A 59 41.82 23.92 -4.99
C GLU A 59 41.65 25.40 -4.57
N LYS A 60 42.10 25.67 -3.34
CA LYS A 60 42.92 26.81 -2.88
C LYS A 60 42.34 28.24 -2.93
N ASN A 61 42.11 28.79 -1.74
CA ASN A 61 42.76 30.02 -1.28
C ASN A 61 42.58 30.22 0.25
N GLY A 62 43.67 30.53 0.97
CA GLY A 62 43.57 31.26 2.24
C GLY A 62 44.15 30.58 3.49
N GLU A 63 45.45 30.30 3.47
CA GLU A 63 46.25 30.13 4.68
C GLU A 63 46.37 31.48 5.41
N LYS A 64 45.79 31.58 6.62
CA LYS A 64 46.19 32.42 7.78
C LYS A 64 45.01 32.57 8.74
N ASP A 65 45.04 31.84 9.86
CA ASP A 65 45.07 32.45 11.20
C ASP A 65 44.81 31.42 12.31
N SER A 66 45.76 31.35 13.25
CA SER A 66 45.70 30.80 14.62
C SER A 66 45.57 29.26 14.75
N GLU A 67 46.55 28.48 15.22
CA GLU A 67 47.53 28.73 16.30
C GLU A 67 46.96 29.48 17.52
N LYS A 68 45.89 28.92 18.07
CA LYS A 68 45.37 29.05 19.44
C LYS A 68 44.14 28.13 19.45
N TYR A 69 44.14 26.93 19.99
CA TYR A 69 44.42 26.59 21.37
C TYR A 69 44.97 25.15 21.46
N ARG A 70 46.02 25.00 22.28
CA ARG A 70 46.70 23.74 22.59
C ARG A 70 45.85 22.86 23.51
N ALA A 71 46.06 21.57 23.34
CA ALA A 71 45.88 20.46 24.29
C ALA A 71 45.68 20.83 25.77
N VAL A 72 44.71 20.15 26.40
CA VAL A 72 44.75 19.81 27.83
C VAL A 72 44.45 18.32 27.99
N LEU A 73 45.55 17.58 28.13
CA LEU A 73 45.83 16.50 29.07
C LEU A 73 44.73 15.50 29.46
N VAL A 74 44.98 14.27 29.02
CA VAL A 74 44.70 13.01 29.70
C VAL A 74 45.11 13.08 31.17
N ASN A 75 44.22 12.67 32.08
CA ASN A 75 44.63 12.01 33.31
C ASN A 75 43.88 10.67 33.37
N ALA A 76 44.68 9.61 33.42
CA ALA A 76 44.26 8.29 33.81
C ALA A 76 44.17 8.26 35.33
N ASP A 77 43.08 7.72 35.87
CA ASP A 77 43.06 6.95 37.11
C ASP A 77 41.93 5.93 37.00
N ASP A 78 42.22 4.77 37.57
CA ASP A 78 41.57 3.48 37.40
C ASP A 78 40.10 3.43 37.81
N GLU A 79 39.26 2.79 36.98
CA GLU A 79 38.52 1.59 37.39
C GLU A 79 37.89 0.90 36.17
N LYS A 80 38.34 -0.33 35.90
CA LYS A 80 37.77 -1.23 34.89
C LYS A 80 36.38 -1.66 35.32
N VAL A 81 35.35 -0.97 34.86
CA VAL A 81 34.01 -1.55 34.75
C VAL A 81 33.95 -2.31 33.43
N LYS A 82 34.18 -3.63 33.49
CA LYS A 82 33.79 -4.54 32.40
C LYS A 82 32.26 -4.66 32.43
N GLU A 83 31.58 -3.72 31.82
CA GLU A 83 30.20 -3.91 31.40
C GLU A 83 30.22 -4.91 30.24
N THR A 84 29.93 -6.17 30.55
CA THR A 84 29.42 -7.10 29.54
C THR A 84 27.99 -6.67 29.23
N GLU A 85 27.84 -5.63 28.41
CA GLU A 85 26.58 -5.40 27.71
C GLU A 85 26.39 -6.60 26.78
N GLU A 86 25.54 -7.56 27.16
CA GLU A 86 24.90 -8.43 26.19
C GLU A 86 24.15 -7.52 25.23
N LYS A 87 24.78 -7.18 24.10
CA LYS A 87 24.19 -6.35 23.05
C LYS A 87 22.92 -7.06 22.61
N GLU A 88 21.76 -6.55 23.06
CA GLU A 88 20.46 -7.13 22.70
C GLU A 88 20.42 -7.29 21.18
N LYS A 89 20.15 -8.51 20.70
CA LYS A 89 20.03 -8.74 19.26
C LYS A 89 18.86 -7.92 18.73
N LYS A 90 19.16 -7.04 17.77
CA LYS A 90 18.15 -6.24 17.08
C LYS A 90 17.14 -7.18 16.38
N PRO A 91 15.83 -6.88 16.42
CA PRO A 91 14.84 -7.65 15.69
C PRO A 91 15.14 -7.67 14.20
N LYS A 92 14.98 -8.82 13.57
CA LYS A 92 15.21 -8.99 12.12
C LYS A 92 13.93 -8.69 11.35
N ILE A 93 14.01 -7.80 10.38
CA ILE A 93 12.86 -7.46 9.52
C ILE A 93 13.19 -7.57 8.03
N ALA A 94 12.16 -7.75 7.22
CA ALA A 94 12.27 -7.62 5.76
C ALA A 94 11.05 -6.87 5.20
N ILE A 95 11.23 -6.10 4.14
CA ILE A 95 10.17 -5.40 3.41
C ILE A 95 10.19 -5.87 1.95
N VAL A 96 9.19 -6.68 1.59
CA VAL A 96 9.12 -7.35 0.28
C VAL A 96 8.00 -6.76 -0.58
N SER A 97 8.31 -6.50 -1.85
CA SER A 97 7.30 -6.13 -2.86
C SER A 97 6.89 -7.31 -3.73
N LEU A 98 5.59 -7.43 -4.02
CA LEU A 98 5.03 -8.35 -5.01
C LEU A 98 4.70 -7.59 -6.31
N THR A 99 3.48 -7.72 -6.85
CA THR A 99 3.01 -6.85 -7.93
C THR A 99 2.33 -5.63 -7.31
N SER A 100 2.98 -4.46 -7.36
CA SER A 100 2.49 -3.21 -6.77
C SER A 100 2.97 -1.98 -7.57
N CYS A 101 2.60 -0.78 -7.09
CA CYS A 101 3.18 0.49 -7.51
C CYS A 101 4.29 1.00 -6.57
N GLU A 102 4.68 0.21 -5.56
CA GLU A 102 5.67 0.55 -4.51
C GLU A 102 5.34 1.77 -3.63
N GLY A 103 4.14 2.35 -3.80
CA GLY A 103 3.74 3.55 -3.06
C GLY A 103 3.74 3.38 -1.54
N CYS A 104 3.54 2.17 -1.01
CA CYS A 104 3.60 1.96 0.44
C CYS A 104 5.03 2.01 0.97
N GLN A 105 5.99 1.51 0.20
CA GLN A 105 7.42 1.62 0.55
C GLN A 105 7.89 3.07 0.44
N PHE A 106 7.49 3.80 -0.60
CA PHE A 106 7.79 5.23 -0.70
C PHE A 106 7.17 6.06 0.43
N ALA A 107 5.96 5.74 0.88
CA ALA A 107 5.37 6.39 2.06
C ALA A 107 6.20 6.18 3.35
N LEU A 108 6.99 5.11 3.44
CA LEU A 108 7.95 4.91 4.53
C LEU A 108 9.22 5.74 4.31
N LEU A 109 9.75 5.76 3.08
CA LEU A 109 10.94 6.53 2.75
C LEU A 109 10.73 8.05 2.86
N ASP A 110 9.53 8.53 2.57
CA ASP A 110 9.13 9.95 2.67
C ASP A 110 9.21 10.49 4.11
N LEU A 111 9.28 9.62 5.13
CA LEU A 111 9.51 10.00 6.52
C LEU A 111 10.96 10.47 6.77
N GLY A 112 11.89 10.21 5.84
CA GLY A 112 13.28 10.66 5.91
C GLY A 112 13.98 10.22 7.19
N GLU A 113 14.52 11.18 7.95
CA GLU A 113 15.27 10.94 9.18
C GLU A 113 14.49 10.08 10.20
N LYS A 114 13.17 10.30 10.33
CA LYS A 114 12.34 9.52 11.26
C LYS A 114 12.31 8.04 10.92
N PHE A 115 12.33 7.70 9.63
CA PHE A 115 12.41 6.31 9.19
C PHE A 115 13.79 5.73 9.50
N MET A 116 14.87 6.47 9.22
CA MET A 116 16.23 6.02 9.53
C MET A 116 16.42 5.76 11.02
N GLU A 117 15.96 6.68 11.89
CA GLU A 117 15.97 6.51 13.35
C GLU A 117 15.18 5.28 13.81
N ALA A 118 14.07 4.96 13.14
CA ALA A 118 13.30 3.75 13.42
C ALA A 118 14.07 2.49 12.98
N MET A 119 14.75 2.55 11.83
CA MET A 119 15.51 1.42 11.28
C MET A 119 16.80 1.13 12.07
N GLU A 120 17.38 2.11 12.78
CA GLU A 120 18.51 1.87 13.69
C GLU A 120 18.22 0.82 14.77
N LYS A 121 16.94 0.58 15.09
CA LYS A 121 16.49 -0.35 16.15
C LYS A 121 16.33 -1.78 15.67
N VAL A 122 16.46 -2.02 14.37
CA VAL A 122 16.26 -3.33 13.74
C VAL A 122 17.47 -3.74 12.91
N ASP A 123 17.48 -5.00 12.53
CA ASP A 123 18.37 -5.58 11.54
C ASP A 123 17.55 -5.76 10.25
N MET A 124 17.82 -4.92 9.24
CA MET A 124 17.11 -4.95 7.96
C MET A 124 17.74 -6.04 7.08
N VAL A 125 17.08 -7.19 7.00
CA VAL A 125 17.61 -8.37 6.30
C VAL A 125 17.37 -8.29 4.79
N ASP A 126 16.26 -7.69 4.37
CA ASP A 126 15.90 -7.54 2.96
C ASP A 126 14.99 -6.35 2.79
N PHE A 127 15.44 -5.36 2.03
CA PHE A 127 14.62 -4.29 1.50
C PHE A 127 15.26 -3.76 0.22
N ARG A 128 14.76 -4.22 -0.93
CA ARG A 128 15.32 -3.93 -2.28
C ARG A 128 15.63 -2.46 -2.60
N LEU A 129 15.05 -1.49 -1.87
CA LEU A 129 15.30 -0.06 -2.11
C LEU A 129 16.48 0.50 -1.30
N ILE A 130 16.97 -0.22 -0.29
CA ILE A 130 18.05 0.22 0.60
C ILE A 130 19.16 -0.82 0.71
N GLU A 131 18.81 -2.10 0.78
CA GLU A 131 19.76 -3.20 0.95
C GLU A 131 20.23 -3.75 -0.40
N ASP A 132 21.55 -3.88 -0.54
CA ASP A 132 22.21 -4.43 -1.71
C ASP A 132 22.59 -5.91 -1.54
N GLU A 133 22.62 -6.41 -0.29
CA GLU A 133 22.97 -7.80 0.01
C GLU A 133 21.83 -8.77 -0.34
N GLU A 134 22.20 -9.97 -0.80
CA GLU A 134 21.22 -11.02 -1.05
C GLU A 134 20.63 -11.53 0.28
N ASP A 135 19.30 -11.67 0.33
CA ASP A 135 18.59 -12.28 1.45
C ASP A 135 19.10 -13.70 1.71
N SER A 136 19.84 -13.87 2.81
CA SER A 136 20.41 -15.13 3.26
C SER A 136 19.35 -16.16 3.70
N GLY A 137 18.07 -15.79 3.71
CA GLY A 137 16.95 -16.68 4.02
C GLY A 137 16.77 -16.94 5.52
N GLU A 138 17.31 -16.07 6.35
CA GLU A 138 17.21 -16.15 7.81
C GLU A 138 15.76 -15.98 8.32
N LYS A 139 15.55 -16.40 9.57
CA LYS A 139 14.27 -16.17 10.27
C LYS A 139 14.11 -14.69 10.59
N LEU A 140 12.88 -14.20 10.45
CA LEU A 140 12.50 -12.81 10.70
C LEU A 140 11.58 -12.71 11.92
N ASP A 141 11.74 -11.64 12.67
CA ASP A 141 10.75 -11.23 13.67
C ASP A 141 9.51 -10.66 12.97
N ILE A 142 9.70 -9.83 11.95
CA ILE A 142 8.60 -9.26 11.15
C ILE A 142 8.93 -9.28 9.66
N GLY A 143 8.07 -9.91 8.86
CA GLY A 143 8.07 -9.75 7.41
C GLY A 143 6.96 -8.77 7.00
N PHE A 144 7.32 -7.69 6.33
CA PHE A 144 6.39 -6.76 5.70
C PHE A 144 6.21 -7.13 4.23
N VAL A 145 4.97 -7.08 3.74
CA VAL A 145 4.65 -7.36 2.34
C VAL A 145 3.65 -6.36 1.78
N GLU A 146 3.93 -5.87 0.57
CA GLU A 146 2.98 -5.09 -0.23
C GLU A 146 2.70 -5.74 -1.59
N GLY A 147 1.58 -5.35 -2.21
CA GLY A 147 1.19 -5.80 -3.54
C GLY A 147 0.51 -7.16 -3.60
N ASN A 148 0.14 -7.55 -4.82
CA ASN A 148 -0.64 -8.76 -5.09
C ASN A 148 0.26 -9.94 -5.52
N PRO A 149 -0.01 -11.16 -5.04
CA PRO A 149 0.69 -12.37 -5.48
C PRO A 149 0.19 -12.88 -6.85
N MET A 150 0.54 -12.15 -7.91
CA MET A 150 0.05 -12.44 -9.27
C MET A 150 0.69 -13.68 -9.90
N THR A 151 2.02 -13.70 -9.95
CA THR A 151 2.76 -14.77 -10.62
C THR A 151 3.04 -15.95 -9.70
N LYS A 152 3.44 -17.10 -10.27
CA LYS A 152 3.97 -18.23 -9.49
C LYS A 152 5.16 -17.82 -8.64
N ALA A 153 6.00 -16.92 -9.14
CA ALA A 153 7.14 -16.37 -8.39
C ALA A 153 6.66 -15.57 -7.18
N ASN A 154 5.71 -14.64 -7.35
CA ASN A 154 5.17 -13.87 -6.23
C ASN A 154 4.55 -14.77 -5.15
N LYS A 155 3.80 -15.81 -5.56
CA LYS A 155 3.22 -16.79 -4.63
C LYS A 155 4.30 -17.58 -3.87
N LYS A 156 5.41 -17.92 -4.52
CA LYS A 156 6.57 -18.58 -3.89
C LYS A 156 7.23 -17.63 -2.89
N THR A 157 7.49 -16.38 -3.28
CA THR A 157 8.07 -15.34 -2.42
C THR A 157 7.21 -15.12 -1.17
N LEU A 158 5.90 -14.93 -1.34
CA LEU A 158 4.97 -14.73 -0.23
C LEU A 158 4.96 -15.90 0.75
N LYS A 159 4.92 -17.13 0.25
CA LYS A 159 4.95 -18.34 1.10
C LYS A 159 6.28 -18.50 1.83
N ALA A 160 7.40 -18.17 1.17
CA ALA A 160 8.73 -18.19 1.79
C ALA A 160 8.83 -17.13 2.90
N LEU A 161 8.39 -15.89 2.63
CA LEU A 161 8.32 -14.81 3.60
C LEU A 161 7.48 -15.21 4.81
N ARG A 162 6.27 -15.75 4.59
CA ARG A 162 5.43 -16.21 5.70
C ARG A 162 6.11 -17.30 6.53
N LYS A 163 6.72 -18.29 5.87
CA LYS A 163 7.35 -19.43 6.55
C LYS A 163 8.49 -19.00 7.49
N ARG A 164 9.23 -17.95 7.13
CA ARG A 164 10.38 -17.48 7.90
C ARG A 164 10.05 -16.36 8.90
N SER A 165 8.88 -15.74 8.82
CA SER A 165 8.49 -14.62 9.69
C SER A 165 7.68 -15.07 10.89
N LYS A 166 7.98 -14.55 12.09
CA LYS A 166 7.09 -14.71 13.26
C LYS A 166 5.78 -13.97 13.04
N LEU A 167 5.87 -12.70 12.62
CA LEU A 167 4.74 -11.88 12.20
C LEU A 167 4.82 -11.59 10.69
N LEU A 168 3.70 -11.73 9.98
CA LEU A 168 3.54 -11.24 8.61
C LEU A 168 2.60 -10.05 8.63
N VAL A 169 3.12 -8.90 8.22
CA VAL A 169 2.42 -7.62 8.23
C VAL A 169 2.20 -7.17 6.80
N VAL A 170 0.94 -6.87 6.47
CA VAL A 170 0.58 -6.33 5.16
C VAL A 170 0.70 -4.81 5.18
N LEU A 171 1.35 -4.26 4.15
CA LEU A 171 1.41 -2.85 3.87
C LEU A 171 0.44 -2.52 2.73
N GLY A 172 -0.62 -1.81 3.07
CA GLY A 172 -1.51 -1.17 2.11
C GLY A 172 -2.60 -2.03 1.51
N ASN A 173 -3.47 -1.32 0.80
CA ASN A 173 -4.74 -1.80 0.28
C ASN A 173 -4.59 -2.85 -0.82
N CYS A 174 -3.57 -2.77 -1.69
CA CYS A 174 -3.38 -3.80 -2.73
C CYS A 174 -3.23 -5.20 -2.12
N ALA A 175 -2.37 -5.35 -1.12
CA ALA A 175 -2.13 -6.64 -0.47
C ALA A 175 -3.31 -7.07 0.43
N ALA A 176 -4.01 -6.10 1.04
CA ALA A 176 -5.08 -6.36 2.01
C ALA A 176 -6.46 -6.60 1.38
N MET A 177 -6.75 -5.92 0.27
CA MET A 177 -8.09 -5.79 -0.33
C MET A 177 -8.04 -5.72 -1.86
N GLY A 178 -6.96 -6.20 -2.48
CA GLY A 178 -6.77 -6.25 -3.94
C GLY A 178 -6.42 -4.91 -4.60
N GLY A 179 -7.03 -3.82 -4.18
CA GLY A 179 -6.72 -2.44 -4.57
C GLY A 179 -6.99 -2.09 -6.03
N VAL A 180 -6.37 -1.03 -6.53
CA VAL A 180 -6.62 -0.51 -7.90
C VAL A 180 -6.52 -1.59 -9.00
N PRO A 181 -5.54 -2.51 -8.97
CA PRO A 181 -5.48 -3.59 -9.96
C PRO A 181 -6.73 -4.49 -9.98
N GLU A 182 -7.48 -4.57 -8.88
CA GLU A 182 -8.65 -5.43 -8.73
C GLU A 182 -9.87 -4.95 -9.51
N ILE A 183 -9.91 -3.69 -9.97
CA ILE A 183 -10.97 -3.19 -10.86
C ILE A 183 -11.21 -4.16 -12.04
N LYS A 184 -10.14 -4.78 -12.56
CA LYS A 184 -10.25 -5.74 -13.66
C LYS A 184 -11.05 -7.00 -13.30
N ASN A 185 -11.07 -7.43 -12.04
CA ASN A 185 -11.84 -8.60 -11.60
C ASN A 185 -13.35 -8.38 -11.77
N TYR A 186 -13.81 -7.13 -11.57
CA TYR A 186 -15.22 -6.75 -11.67
C TYR A 186 -15.69 -6.50 -13.11
N GLN A 187 -14.74 -6.13 -13.97
CA GLN A 187 -14.98 -5.71 -15.34
C GLN A 187 -14.61 -6.83 -16.32
N GLU A 188 -13.68 -6.59 -17.24
CA GLU A 188 -13.36 -7.49 -18.36
C GLU A 188 -12.43 -8.67 -17.99
N GLN A 189 -11.99 -8.77 -16.74
CA GLN A 189 -11.18 -9.88 -16.20
C GLN A 189 -9.95 -10.17 -17.06
N LYS A 190 -9.89 -11.39 -17.63
CA LYS A 190 -8.78 -11.82 -18.49
C LYS A 190 -8.70 -10.99 -19.77
N ASN A 191 -9.83 -10.45 -20.24
CA ASN A 191 -9.89 -9.67 -21.47
C ASN A 191 -9.32 -8.26 -21.32
N THR A 192 -9.14 -7.73 -20.10
CA THR A 192 -8.53 -6.41 -19.87
C THR A 192 -7.14 -6.30 -20.53
N ALA A 193 -6.41 -7.42 -20.63
CA ALA A 193 -5.12 -7.47 -21.32
C ALA A 193 -5.18 -7.06 -22.81
N LYS A 194 -6.36 -7.08 -23.44
CA LYS A 194 -6.55 -6.66 -24.84
C LYS A 194 -6.39 -5.15 -25.06
N HIS A 195 -6.52 -4.35 -24.00
CA HIS A 195 -6.26 -2.90 -24.07
C HIS A 195 -4.77 -2.58 -24.15
N VAL A 196 -3.91 -3.50 -23.72
CA VAL A 196 -2.45 -3.33 -23.74
C VAL A 196 -1.82 -4.11 -24.89
N TYR A 197 -2.30 -5.34 -25.12
CA TYR A 197 -1.71 -6.27 -26.07
C TYR A 197 -2.69 -6.60 -27.19
N LYS A 198 -2.22 -6.46 -28.44
CA LYS A 198 -2.97 -6.87 -29.64
C LYS A 198 -3.34 -8.36 -29.61
N TYR A 199 -2.47 -9.21 -29.05
CA TYR A 199 -2.68 -10.65 -28.90
C TYR A 199 -2.37 -11.09 -27.47
N ILE A 200 -3.32 -11.76 -26.83
CA ILE A 200 -3.22 -12.16 -25.41
C ILE A 200 -2.75 -13.62 -25.21
N ARG A 201 -2.44 -14.35 -26.29
CA ARG A 201 -2.02 -15.75 -26.20
C ARG A 201 -0.65 -15.84 -25.51
N GLY A 202 -0.57 -16.58 -24.41
CA GLY A 202 0.65 -16.72 -23.61
C GLY A 202 0.80 -15.67 -22.51
N ILE A 203 -0.12 -14.72 -22.38
CA ILE A 203 -0.13 -13.73 -21.30
C ILE A 203 -0.94 -14.29 -20.14
N ASP A 204 -0.27 -14.50 -19.00
CA ASP A 204 -0.91 -14.96 -17.78
C ASP A 204 -1.58 -13.79 -17.04
N ASN A 205 -2.84 -13.52 -17.38
CA ASN A 205 -3.67 -12.51 -16.72
C ASN A 205 -4.62 -13.19 -15.72
N VAL A 206 -4.09 -13.61 -14.58
CA VAL A 206 -4.87 -14.22 -13.49
C VAL A 206 -5.71 -13.19 -12.74
N GLU A 207 -6.75 -13.65 -12.05
CA GLU A 207 -7.55 -12.83 -11.14
C GLU A 207 -6.66 -12.22 -10.03
N ILE A 208 -6.91 -10.96 -9.66
CA ILE A 208 -6.28 -10.37 -8.47
C ILE A 208 -6.80 -11.11 -7.24
N GLN A 209 -5.91 -11.41 -6.30
CA GLN A 209 -6.27 -11.99 -5.02
C GLN A 209 -5.41 -11.34 -3.94
N GLU A 210 -6.00 -11.18 -2.77
CA GLU A 210 -5.39 -10.62 -1.58
C GLU A 210 -4.43 -11.62 -0.93
N VAL A 211 -3.49 -11.12 -0.13
CA VAL A 211 -2.45 -11.92 0.53
C VAL A 211 -3.03 -12.98 1.47
N ASP A 212 -4.14 -12.66 2.15
CA ASP A 212 -4.79 -13.53 3.13
C ASP A 212 -5.40 -14.81 2.52
N ASN A 213 -5.64 -14.84 1.20
CA ASN A 213 -6.07 -16.06 0.50
C ASN A 213 -4.95 -17.11 0.38
N PHE A 214 -3.68 -16.74 0.58
CA PHE A 214 -2.54 -17.63 0.39
C PHE A 214 -1.81 -17.97 1.69
N VAL A 215 -1.77 -17.03 2.63
CA VAL A 215 -1.04 -17.14 3.89
C VAL A 215 -1.76 -16.39 5.00
N LYS A 216 -1.55 -16.80 6.25
CA LYS A 216 -2.07 -16.04 7.41
C LYS A 216 -1.35 -14.68 7.51
N VAL A 217 -2.14 -13.61 7.55
CA VAL A 217 -1.69 -12.25 7.88
C VAL A 217 -1.94 -12.01 9.37
N ASP A 218 -0.98 -11.38 10.06
CA ASP A 218 -1.10 -11.07 11.48
C ASP A 218 -1.59 -9.63 11.71
N PHE A 219 -1.09 -8.66 10.94
CA PHE A 219 -1.49 -7.25 11.03
C PHE A 219 -1.52 -6.60 9.65
N THR A 220 -2.35 -5.56 9.50
CA THR A 220 -2.50 -4.82 8.24
C THR A 220 -2.42 -3.33 8.51
N PHE A 221 -1.52 -2.64 7.82
CA PHE A 221 -1.55 -1.18 7.70
C PHE A 221 -2.49 -0.78 6.55
N PRO A 222 -3.60 -0.07 6.81
CA PRO A 222 -4.56 0.29 5.77
C PRO A 222 -4.07 1.45 4.91
N GLY A 223 -4.59 1.56 3.69
CA GLY A 223 -4.43 2.74 2.83
C GLY A 223 -3.80 2.46 1.47
N CYS A 224 -3.94 3.42 0.56
CA CYS A 224 -3.34 3.38 -0.77
C CYS A 224 -2.68 4.74 -1.09
N PRO A 225 -1.44 4.99 -0.62
CA PRO A 225 -0.62 4.13 0.23
C PRO A 225 -0.99 4.22 1.72
N ILE A 226 -0.25 3.47 2.55
CA ILE A 226 -0.28 3.63 4.02
C ILE A 226 0.14 5.05 4.44
N THR A 227 -0.12 5.41 5.69
CA THR A 227 0.39 6.66 6.28
C THR A 227 1.67 6.37 7.07
N GLY A 228 2.76 7.08 6.78
CA GLY A 228 4.06 6.84 7.42
C GLY A 228 4.04 7.09 8.93
N GLU A 229 3.31 8.10 9.39
CA GLU A 229 3.14 8.43 10.81
C GLU A 229 2.42 7.31 11.57
N GLU A 230 1.41 6.70 10.94
CA GLU A 230 0.73 5.53 11.49
C GLU A 230 1.70 4.34 11.54
N PHE A 231 2.56 4.16 10.53
CA PHE A 231 3.62 3.15 10.62
C PHE A 231 4.53 3.37 11.83
N LEU A 232 5.02 4.60 12.06
CA LEU A 232 5.89 4.91 13.20
C LEU A 232 5.20 4.74 14.56
N GLU A 233 3.88 4.96 14.63
CA GLU A 233 3.09 4.73 15.84
C GLU A 233 3.03 3.24 16.20
N TYR A 234 2.70 2.37 15.24
CA TYR A 234 2.46 0.95 15.49
C TYR A 234 3.72 0.09 15.39
N PHE A 235 4.75 0.53 14.66
CA PHE A 235 5.97 -0.26 14.44
C PHE A 235 6.67 -0.69 15.74
N PRO A 236 6.89 0.17 16.76
CA PRO A 236 7.43 -0.26 18.05
C PRO A 236 6.56 -1.29 18.77
N MET A 237 5.23 -1.18 18.65
CA MET A 237 4.29 -2.12 19.27
C MET A 237 4.37 -3.50 18.60
N LEU A 238 4.54 -3.52 17.27
CA LEU A 238 4.72 -4.75 16.49
C LEU A 238 6.06 -5.42 16.82
N LEU A 239 7.15 -4.65 16.98
CA LEU A 239 8.44 -5.17 17.42
C LEU A 239 8.35 -5.83 18.80
N GLU A 240 7.69 -5.16 19.76
CA GLU A 240 7.47 -5.70 21.09
C GLU A 240 6.62 -6.99 21.05
N SER A 241 5.60 -7.02 20.20
CA SER A 241 4.74 -8.20 19.98
C SER A 241 5.55 -9.37 19.42
N ALA A 242 6.44 -9.12 18.46
CA ALA A 242 7.30 -10.13 17.86
C ALA A 242 8.35 -10.69 18.84
N LYS A 243 8.87 -9.85 19.74
CA LYS A 243 9.83 -10.24 20.78
C LYS A 243 9.17 -11.08 21.88
N THR A 244 8.05 -10.59 22.42
CA THR A 244 7.46 -11.12 23.66
C THR A 244 6.30 -12.09 23.45
N GLY A 245 5.72 -12.13 22.25
CA GLY A 245 4.50 -12.88 21.98
C GLY A 245 3.25 -12.25 22.61
N LYS A 246 3.32 -10.99 23.06
CA LYS A 246 2.16 -10.21 23.50
C LYS A 246 1.13 -10.06 22.38
N SER A 247 -0.10 -9.69 22.76
CA SER A 247 -1.18 -9.42 21.81
C SER A 247 -0.79 -8.31 20.83
N LEU A 248 -1.16 -8.51 19.57
CA LEU A 248 -0.96 -7.53 18.51
C LEU A 248 -1.74 -6.23 18.80
N PRO A 249 -1.23 -5.07 18.35
CA PRO A 249 -1.98 -3.83 18.48
C PRO A 249 -3.25 -3.88 17.62
N GLU A 250 -4.29 -3.18 18.07
CA GLU A 250 -5.54 -3.03 17.33
C GLU A 250 -5.66 -1.61 16.79
N LEU A 251 -6.04 -1.47 15.51
CA LEU A 251 -6.39 -0.18 14.96
C LEU A 251 -7.66 0.35 15.62
N ALA A 252 -7.61 1.60 16.10
CA ALA A 252 -8.76 2.22 16.71
C ALA A 252 -9.93 2.30 15.70
N ASP A 253 -11.09 1.75 16.06
CA ASP A 253 -12.29 1.74 15.22
C ASP A 253 -12.94 3.15 15.12
N LYS A 254 -12.26 4.07 14.44
CA LYS A 254 -12.66 5.45 14.22
C LYS A 254 -12.91 5.68 12.74
N PRO A 255 -14.02 6.32 12.34
CA PRO A 255 -14.21 6.71 10.95
C PRO A 255 -13.33 7.89 10.56
N VAL A 256 -13.05 8.04 9.27
CA VAL A 256 -12.41 9.24 8.69
C VAL A 256 -13.10 10.54 9.14
N CYS A 257 -14.40 10.47 9.44
CA CYS A 257 -15.16 11.61 9.96
C CYS A 257 -14.61 12.22 11.26
N VAL A 258 -13.89 11.47 12.10
CA VAL A 258 -13.30 12.00 13.34
C VAL A 258 -12.21 13.02 13.00
N GLU A 259 -11.25 12.63 12.17
CA GLU A 259 -10.17 13.49 11.67
C GLU A 259 -10.72 14.64 10.82
N CYS A 260 -11.69 14.35 9.94
CA CYS A 260 -12.31 15.34 9.07
C CYS A 260 -12.97 16.48 9.87
N LYS A 261 -13.69 16.15 10.95
CA LYS A 261 -14.29 17.15 11.84
C LYS A 261 -13.24 17.90 12.66
N ALA A 262 -12.20 17.21 13.14
CA ALA A 262 -11.12 17.85 13.89
C ALA A 262 -10.40 18.92 13.06
N LYS A 263 -10.30 18.72 11.74
CA LYS A 263 -9.77 19.72 10.79
C LYS A 263 -10.73 20.84 10.40
N GLY A 264 -11.98 20.81 10.88
CA GLY A 264 -12.98 21.82 10.52
C GLY A 264 -13.46 21.74 9.06
N ASN A 265 -13.26 20.60 8.39
CA ASN A 265 -13.68 20.43 7.00
C ASN A 265 -15.21 20.53 6.87
N ARG A 266 -15.68 21.19 5.82
CA ARG A 266 -17.10 21.26 5.49
C ARG A 266 -17.61 19.86 5.13
N CYS A 267 -18.69 19.44 5.79
CA CYS A 267 -19.24 18.10 5.59
C CYS A 267 -19.96 17.96 4.25
N MET A 268 -19.40 17.14 3.35
CA MET A 268 -19.98 16.88 2.03
C MET A 268 -21.38 16.28 2.09
N LEU A 269 -21.66 15.41 3.07
CA LEU A 269 -22.99 14.80 3.23
C LEU A 269 -24.05 15.84 3.59
N LEU A 270 -23.69 16.92 4.30
CA LEU A 270 -24.59 18.04 4.57
C LEU A 270 -24.86 18.85 3.30
N ASP A 271 -23.86 18.95 2.42
CA ASP A 271 -23.97 19.57 1.09
C ASP A 271 -24.62 18.65 0.04
N LYS A 272 -25.19 17.50 0.44
CA LYS A 272 -25.80 16.49 -0.44
C LYS A 272 -24.84 15.92 -1.49
N LYS A 273 -23.54 15.89 -1.19
CA LYS A 273 -22.50 15.26 -2.01
C LYS A 273 -22.07 13.92 -1.41
N PRO A 274 -21.81 12.89 -2.23
CA PRO A 274 -21.44 11.56 -1.75
C PRO A 274 -20.10 11.61 -1.00
N CYS A 275 -19.98 10.81 0.08
CA CYS A 275 -18.73 10.62 0.81
C CYS A 275 -18.78 9.35 1.65
N PHE A 276 -17.75 8.49 1.52
CA PHE A 276 -17.72 7.20 2.21
C PHE A 276 -17.14 7.29 3.62
N GLY A 277 -16.61 8.45 4.01
CA GLY A 277 -15.88 8.67 5.26
C GLY A 277 -16.52 8.08 6.53
N PRO A 278 -17.86 8.06 6.71
CA PRO A 278 -18.47 7.47 7.91
C PRO A 278 -18.29 5.95 8.06
N MET A 279 -18.08 5.21 6.96
CA MET A 279 -17.90 3.76 6.99
C MET A 279 -16.45 3.30 6.81
N ILE A 280 -15.53 4.22 6.53
CA ILE A 280 -14.14 3.93 6.21
C ILE A 280 -13.25 4.12 7.44
N GLN A 281 -12.29 3.21 7.61
CA GLN A 281 -11.29 3.27 8.67
C GLN A 281 -10.46 4.57 8.59
N GLY A 282 -10.40 5.30 9.70
CA GLY A 282 -9.58 6.52 9.85
C GLY A 282 -8.09 6.21 9.90
N GLY A 283 -7.27 7.25 9.97
CA GLY A 283 -5.79 7.22 10.00
C GLY A 283 -5.11 7.88 8.81
N CYS A 284 -5.86 8.36 7.80
CA CYS A 284 -5.32 9.13 6.66
C CYS A 284 -5.37 10.65 6.85
N ASP A 285 -5.66 11.10 8.07
CA ASP A 285 -5.77 12.50 8.42
C ASP A 285 -6.80 13.27 7.55
N ALA A 286 -7.84 12.56 7.12
CA ALA A 286 -8.88 13.04 6.20
C ALA A 286 -8.34 13.85 5.00
N VAL A 287 -7.26 13.38 4.37
CA VAL A 287 -6.59 14.10 3.27
C VAL A 287 -7.53 14.46 2.11
N CYS A 288 -8.39 13.53 1.65
CA CYS A 288 -9.29 13.81 0.52
C CYS A 288 -10.35 14.87 0.87
N PRO A 289 -11.11 14.75 1.99
CA PRO A 289 -12.05 15.81 2.39
C PRO A 289 -11.39 17.16 2.62
N SER A 290 -10.15 17.19 3.12
CA SER A 290 -9.39 18.43 3.31
C SER A 290 -9.05 19.10 1.97
N ALA A 291 -8.86 18.31 0.92
CA ALA A 291 -8.68 18.77 -0.46
C ALA A 291 -10.00 19.04 -1.20
N GLY A 292 -11.16 18.96 -0.52
CA GLY A 292 -12.46 19.16 -1.15
C GLY A 292 -12.94 17.99 -2.01
N MET A 293 -12.35 16.79 -1.84
CA MET A 293 -12.77 15.54 -2.49
C MET A 293 -13.44 14.57 -1.52
N MET A 294 -14.34 13.74 -2.03
CA MET A 294 -14.98 12.72 -1.20
C MET A 294 -13.98 11.65 -0.74
N CYS A 295 -14.21 11.07 0.43
CA CYS A 295 -13.53 9.82 0.78
C CYS A 295 -14.06 8.71 -0.13
N GLN A 296 -13.15 7.99 -0.78
CA GLN A 296 -13.43 6.89 -1.72
C GLN A 296 -13.21 5.50 -1.10
N GLY A 297 -12.64 5.43 0.12
CA GLY A 297 -12.55 4.18 0.87
C GLY A 297 -11.29 3.33 0.69
N CYS A 298 -10.16 3.92 0.30
CA CYS A 298 -8.89 3.21 0.14
C CYS A 298 -8.34 2.53 1.41
N ARG A 299 -8.84 2.91 2.60
CA ARG A 299 -8.45 2.31 3.90
C ARG A 299 -9.33 1.13 4.33
N GLY A 300 -10.34 0.78 3.54
CA GLY A 300 -11.26 -0.30 3.86
C GLY A 300 -12.35 0.07 4.88
N LEU A 301 -13.28 -0.87 5.07
CA LEU A 301 -14.38 -0.70 6.01
C LEU A 301 -13.88 -0.74 7.46
N ARG A 302 -14.35 0.19 8.28
CA ARG A 302 -14.10 0.12 9.72
C ARG A 302 -14.89 -1.04 10.37
N PRO A 303 -14.37 -1.70 11.42
CA PRO A 303 -15.00 -2.85 12.05
C PRO A 303 -16.46 -2.67 12.44
N LYS A 304 -16.89 -1.51 12.97
CA LYS A 304 -18.29 -1.25 13.35
C LYS A 304 -19.03 -0.30 12.40
N GLY A 305 -18.59 -0.19 11.15
CA GLY A 305 -19.27 0.61 10.13
C GLY A 305 -20.69 0.11 9.83
N ASN A 306 -21.66 1.03 9.77
CA ASN A 306 -23.04 0.72 9.37
C ASN A 306 -23.23 0.91 7.87
N ILE A 307 -22.90 -0.12 7.10
CA ILE A 307 -22.88 -0.08 5.64
C ILE A 307 -24.28 0.11 5.06
N LYS A 308 -25.29 -0.57 5.63
CA LYS A 308 -26.69 -0.48 5.18
C LYS A 308 -27.25 0.94 5.30
N ALA A 309 -27.01 1.59 6.43
CA ALA A 309 -27.43 2.98 6.64
C ALA A 309 -26.68 3.94 5.70
N MET A 310 -25.38 3.70 5.48
CA MET A 310 -24.61 4.50 4.54
C MET A 310 -25.09 4.33 3.10
N ARG A 311 -25.33 3.11 2.64
CA ARG A 311 -25.90 2.84 1.30
C ARG A 311 -27.25 3.52 1.12
N ALA A 312 -28.14 3.44 2.12
CA ALA A 312 -29.42 4.12 2.09
C ALA A 312 -29.29 5.66 2.00
N THR A 313 -28.28 6.23 2.68
CA THR A 313 -28.01 7.68 2.63
C THR A 313 -27.48 8.10 1.25
N LEU A 314 -26.53 7.32 0.71
CA LEU A 314 -25.84 7.62 -0.55
C LEU A 314 -26.76 7.51 -1.78
N LYS A 315 -27.84 6.71 -1.73
CA LYS A 315 -28.84 6.62 -2.80
C LYS A 315 -29.47 7.96 -3.20
N ASN A 316 -29.48 8.94 -2.30
CA ASN A 316 -30.00 10.28 -2.58
C ASN A 316 -28.92 11.25 -3.11
N MET A 317 -27.68 10.78 -3.27
CA MET A 317 -26.50 11.61 -3.60
C MET A 317 -25.69 11.06 -4.79
N MET A 318 -25.84 9.78 -5.12
CA MET A 318 -25.20 9.13 -6.26
C MET A 318 -26.06 7.94 -6.75
N THR A 319 -25.88 7.58 -8.02
CA THR A 319 -26.50 6.41 -8.64
C THR A 319 -25.88 5.11 -8.14
N ASP A 320 -26.59 3.98 -8.31
CA ASP A 320 -26.04 2.67 -7.99
C ASP A 320 -24.78 2.37 -8.84
N GLU A 321 -24.73 2.80 -10.10
CA GLU A 321 -23.55 2.63 -10.96
C GLU A 321 -22.35 3.42 -10.44
N GLU A 322 -22.51 4.68 -10.06
CA GLU A 322 -21.44 5.47 -9.45
C GLU A 322 -20.96 4.86 -8.13
N PHE A 323 -21.87 4.32 -7.32
CA PHE A 323 -21.52 3.64 -6.08
C PHE A 323 -20.66 2.40 -6.34
N GLU A 324 -21.08 1.54 -7.28
CA GLU A 324 -20.30 0.35 -7.65
C GLU A 324 -18.94 0.78 -8.21
N ASN A 325 -18.89 1.74 -9.15
CA ASN A 325 -17.63 2.25 -9.70
C ASN A 325 -16.66 2.73 -8.62
N VAL A 326 -17.11 3.49 -7.62
CA VAL A 326 -16.24 3.96 -6.53
C VAL A 326 -15.78 2.81 -5.62
N THR A 327 -16.66 1.85 -5.32
CA THR A 327 -16.31 0.71 -4.46
C THR A 327 -15.37 -0.28 -5.15
N GLU A 328 -15.34 -0.31 -6.48
CA GLU A 328 -14.41 -1.12 -7.27
C GLU A 328 -12.97 -0.58 -7.25
N ILE A 329 -12.77 0.74 -7.11
CA ILE A 329 -11.45 1.38 -7.24
C ILE A 329 -10.41 0.77 -6.30
N TYR A 330 -10.80 0.42 -5.08
CA TYR A 330 -9.88 -0.07 -4.05
C TYR A 330 -10.26 -1.46 -3.52
N GLY A 331 -11.06 -2.21 -4.28
CA GLY A 331 -11.56 -3.54 -3.87
C GLY A 331 -12.55 -3.52 -2.69
N LEU A 332 -13.12 -2.35 -2.37
CA LEU A 332 -14.08 -2.21 -1.27
C LEU A 332 -15.41 -2.95 -1.53
N ARG A 333 -15.73 -3.18 -2.80
CA ARG A 333 -16.97 -3.83 -3.25
C ARG A 333 -17.16 -5.21 -2.63
N ASP A 334 -16.11 -6.02 -2.57
CA ASP A 334 -16.19 -7.39 -2.04
C ASP A 334 -16.45 -7.39 -0.52
N ASP A 335 -15.78 -6.50 0.22
CA ASP A 335 -15.99 -6.32 1.66
C ASP A 335 -17.42 -5.85 1.99
N ILE A 336 -17.95 -4.90 1.20
CA ILE A 336 -19.32 -4.41 1.34
C ILE A 336 -20.31 -5.56 1.12
N PHE A 337 -20.11 -6.32 0.03
CA PHE A 337 -20.99 -7.42 -0.32
C PHE A 337 -20.96 -8.53 0.74
N GLU A 338 -19.78 -8.91 1.23
CA GLU A 338 -19.63 -9.92 2.28
C GLU A 338 -20.35 -9.47 3.57
N ARG A 339 -20.23 -8.20 3.93
CA ARG A 339 -20.84 -7.65 5.15
C ARG A 339 -22.35 -7.52 5.05
N GLU A 340 -22.89 -7.11 3.89
CA GLU A 340 -24.32 -7.09 3.65
C GLU A 340 -24.91 -8.52 3.67
N TYR A 341 -24.24 -9.48 3.01
CA TYR A 341 -24.67 -10.88 3.02
C TYR A 341 -24.74 -11.47 4.44
N LYS A 342 -23.71 -11.21 5.27
CA LYS A 342 -23.69 -11.65 6.67
C LYS A 342 -24.82 -11.04 7.50
N LEU A 343 -25.21 -9.79 7.23
CA LEU A 343 -26.31 -9.12 7.93
C LEU A 343 -27.67 -9.66 7.53
N ASP A 344 -27.89 -9.97 6.25
CA ASP A 344 -29.17 -10.51 5.77
C ASP A 344 -29.36 -12.01 6.08
N SER A 345 -28.27 -12.71 6.41
CA SER A 345 -28.29 -14.13 6.82
C SER A 345 -28.54 -14.38 8.32
N LYS A 346 -28.66 -13.31 9.12
CA LYS A 346 -28.98 -13.35 10.56
C LYS A 346 -30.40 -12.85 10.78
#